data_AF-A0A0B2QCX2-F1
#
_entry.id   AF-A0A0B2QCX2-F1
#
_cell.length_a   1.000
_cell.length_b   1.000
_cell.length_c   1.000
_cell.angle_alpha   90.00
_cell.angle_beta   90.00
_cell.angle_gamma   90.00
#
_symmetry.space_group_name_H-M   'P 1'
#
loop_
_entity.id
_entity.type
_entity.pdbx_description
1 polymer ?
#
loop_
_entity_poly.entity_id
_entity_poly.type
_entity_poly.pdbx_seq_one_letter_code
_entity_poly.pdbx_strand_id
1 'polypeptide(L)'
;MIGMLVIRVPLRSQARTMFYDLKRYFLKKTLKFSIQTYSKKFDAFLTSIIEEHNSSSKNEKHKNLLSILLSLKDERDDHGNHLTDTEIKALLRHYMKY
;
A
#
# COMPACT_ATOMS: atom_id res chain seq x y z
N MET A 1 -38.94 23.09 34.82
CA MET A 1 -39.32 22.01 33.89
C MET A 1 -38.71 22.31 32.52
N ILE A 2 -37.64 21.63 32.15
CA ILE A 2 -37.01 21.78 30.82
C ILE A 2 -37.60 20.66 29.95
N GLY A 3 -38.45 21.03 28.99
CA GLY A 3 -39.06 20.10 28.05
C GLY A 3 -38.01 19.52 27.10
N MET A 4 -37.85 18.19 27.11
CA MET A 4 -37.10 17.48 26.08
C MET A 4 -37.80 17.65 24.74
N LEU A 5 -37.22 18.47 23.86
CA LEU A 5 -37.55 18.49 22.45
C LEU A 5 -36.98 17.21 21.81
N VAL A 6 -37.75 16.12 21.85
CA VAL A 6 -37.43 14.89 21.12
C VAL A 6 -37.65 15.19 19.63
N ILE A 7 -36.57 15.52 18.92
CA ILE A 7 -36.56 15.66 17.47
C ILE A 7 -36.88 14.28 16.88
N ARG A 8 -38.16 14.03 16.59
CA ARG A 8 -38.65 12.79 16.00
C ARG A 8 -38.24 12.76 14.54
N VAL A 9 -37.04 12.26 14.27
CA VAL A 9 -36.53 12.06 12.91
C VAL A 9 -37.47 11.07 12.20
N PRO A 10 -38.04 11.40 11.02
CA PRO A 10 -38.98 10.53 10.33
C PRO A 10 -38.32 9.20 9.94
N LEU A 11 -39.03 8.08 10.11
CA LEU A 11 -38.52 6.71 9.90
C LEU A 11 -37.84 6.52 8.53
N ARG A 12 -38.35 7.18 7.48
CA ARG A 12 -37.73 7.19 6.13
C ARG A 12 -36.34 7.83 6.09
N SER A 13 -36.09 8.85 6.92
CA SER A 13 -34.78 9.49 7.05
C SER A 13 -33.81 8.58 7.79
N GLN A 14 -34.26 7.89 8.84
CA GLN A 14 -33.43 6.94 9.60
C GLN A 14 -33.03 5.72 8.78
N ALA A 15 -33.93 5.21 7.93
CA ALA A 15 -33.63 4.11 7.02
C ALA A 15 -32.58 4.51 5.95
N ARG A 16 -32.65 5.74 5.43
CA ARG A 16 -31.64 6.26 4.50
C ARG A 16 -30.28 6.36 5.14
N THR A 17 -30.19 6.95 6.34
CA THR A 17 -28.90 7.06 7.07
C THR A 17 -28.32 5.69 7.37
N MET A 18 -29.13 4.74 7.85
CA MET A 18 -28.67 3.36 8.06
C MET A 18 -28.16 2.72 6.76
N PHE A 19 -28.84 2.93 5.63
CA PHE A 19 -28.39 2.39 4.35
C PHE A 19 -27.05 2.99 3.90
N TYR A 20 -26.84 4.30 4.07
CA TYR A 20 -25.56 4.94 3.79
C TYR A 20 -24.45 4.38 4.67
N ASP A 21 -24.68 4.21 5.96
CA ASP A 21 -23.70 3.68 6.90
C ASP A 21 -23.37 2.21 6.60
N LEU A 22 -24.37 1.39 6.27
CA LEU A 22 -24.17 -0.01 5.88
C LEU A 22 -23.35 -0.11 4.59
N LYS A 23 -23.72 0.68 3.58
CA LYS A 23 -23.01 0.73 2.29
C LYS A 23 -21.57 1.20 2.50
N ARG A 24 -21.36 2.23 3.31
CA ARG A 24 -20.03 2.76 3.64
C ARG A 24 -19.19 1.74 4.41
N TYR A 25 -19.77 1.04 5.39
CA TYR A 25 -19.11 -0.02 6.14
C TYR A 25 -18.66 -1.15 5.22
N PHE A 26 -19.56 -1.63 4.36
CA PHE A 26 -19.28 -2.72 3.43
C PHE A 26 -18.20 -2.32 2.40
N LEU A 27 -18.30 -1.11 1.86
CA LEU A 27 -17.30 -0.58 0.93
C LEU A 27 -15.93 -0.44 1.59
N LYS A 28 -15.86 0.12 2.81
CA LYS A 28 -14.59 0.26 3.53
C LYS A 28 -13.98 -1.10 3.87
N LYS A 29 -14.81 -2.08 4.22
CA LYS A 29 -14.38 -3.45 4.56
C LYS A 29 -13.84 -4.19 3.34
N THR A 30 -14.53 -4.13 2.21
CA THR A 30 -14.11 -4.77 0.95
C THR A 30 -12.81 -4.16 0.41
N LEU A 31 -12.71 -2.82 0.41
CA LEU A 31 -11.53 -2.09 -0.03
C LEU A 31 -10.31 -2.40 0.86
N LYS A 32 -10.50 -2.47 2.18
CA LYS A 32 -9.44 -2.88 3.13
C LYS A 32 -8.98 -4.33 2.90
N PHE A 33 -9.89 -5.22 2.54
CA PHE A 33 -9.55 -6.63 2.28
C PHE A 33 -8.77 -6.77 0.98
N SER A 34 -9.22 -6.16 -0.11
CA SER A 34 -8.53 -6.24 -1.40
C SER A 34 -7.12 -5.65 -1.34
N ILE A 35 -6.94 -4.45 -0.75
CA ILE A 35 -5.62 -3.83 -0.60
C ILE A 35 -4.64 -4.77 0.12
N GLN A 36 -5.07 -5.43 1.19
CA GLN A 36 -4.21 -6.37 1.92
C GLN A 36 -3.82 -7.58 1.07
N THR A 37 -4.75 -8.13 0.29
CA THR A 37 -4.47 -9.27 -0.59
C THR A 37 -3.50 -8.88 -1.72
N TYR A 38 -3.69 -7.72 -2.36
CA TYR A 38 -2.79 -7.23 -3.40
C TYR A 38 -1.42 -6.89 -2.84
N SER A 39 -1.32 -6.23 -1.68
CA SER A 39 -0.03 -5.94 -1.03
C SER A 39 0.79 -7.20 -0.76
N LYS A 40 0.16 -8.27 -0.25
CA LYS A 40 0.89 -9.53 0.04
C LYS A 40 1.45 -10.18 -1.23
N LYS A 41 0.66 -10.22 -2.30
CA LYS A 41 1.11 -10.76 -3.59
C LYS A 41 2.20 -9.88 -4.22
N PHE A 42 2.06 -8.57 -4.10
CA PHE A 42 3.02 -7.61 -4.61
C PHE A 42 4.34 -7.66 -3.82
N ASP A 43 4.30 -7.78 -2.49
CA ASP A 43 5.50 -7.92 -1.66
C ASP A 43 6.22 -9.25 -1.94
N ALA A 44 5.47 -10.34 -2.17
CA ALA A 44 6.05 -11.62 -2.58
C ALA A 44 6.72 -11.54 -3.96
N PHE A 45 6.07 -10.86 -4.92
CA PHE A 45 6.63 -10.58 -6.24
C PHE A 45 7.89 -9.71 -6.18
N LEU A 46 7.89 -8.62 -5.40
CA LEU A 46 9.10 -7.81 -5.21
C LEU A 46 10.24 -8.61 -4.59
N THR A 47 9.91 -9.50 -3.65
CA THR A 47 10.92 -10.37 -3.01
C THR A 47 11.52 -11.33 -4.02
N SER A 48 10.71 -11.95 -4.89
CA SER A 48 11.24 -12.85 -5.93
C SER A 48 12.13 -12.13 -6.94
N ILE A 49 11.78 -10.91 -7.35
CA ILE A 49 12.62 -10.16 -8.31
C ILE A 49 13.96 -9.75 -7.66
N ILE A 50 13.96 -9.36 -6.38
CA ILE A 50 15.21 -9.03 -5.66
C ILE A 50 16.10 -10.27 -5.56
N GLU A 51 15.54 -11.44 -5.23
CA GLU A 51 16.30 -12.70 -5.16
C GLU A 51 16.86 -13.11 -6.53
N GLU A 52 16.06 -13.00 -7.59
CA GLU A 52 16.47 -13.29 -8.97
C GLU A 52 17.60 -12.35 -9.43
N HIS A 53 17.52 -11.06 -9.11
CA HIS A 53 18.57 -10.09 -9.44
C HIS A 53 19.88 -10.37 -8.68
N ASN A 54 19.80 -10.67 -7.38
CA ASN A 54 20.98 -11.02 -6.57
C ASN A 54 21.66 -12.30 -7.11
N SER A 55 20.85 -13.24 -7.61
CA SER A 55 21.34 -14.51 -8.17
C SER A 55 21.95 -14.36 -9.57
N SER A 56 21.55 -13.33 -10.34
CA SER A 56 21.92 -13.14 -11.74
C SER A 56 22.95 -12.03 -12.00
N SER A 57 23.50 -11.42 -10.94
CA SER A 57 24.43 -10.27 -10.93
C SER A 57 25.77 -10.45 -11.71
N LYS A 58 25.93 -11.45 -12.57
CA LYS A 58 27.13 -11.64 -13.39
C LYS A 58 27.07 -11.02 -14.78
N ASN A 59 25.91 -10.62 -15.32
CA ASN A 59 25.84 -10.12 -16.70
C ASN A 59 25.15 -8.76 -16.86
N GLU A 60 26.00 -7.79 -17.21
CA GLU A 60 25.80 -6.57 -18.01
C GLU A 60 24.40 -5.98 -18.26
N LYS A 61 24.29 -4.68 -17.94
CA LYS A 61 23.61 -3.63 -18.74
C LYS A 61 22.08 -3.57 -18.77
N HIS A 62 21.36 -4.16 -17.84
CA HIS A 62 19.94 -3.82 -17.69
C HIS A 62 19.76 -2.65 -16.72
N LYS A 63 19.70 -1.42 -17.25
CA LYS A 63 19.26 -0.21 -16.52
C LYS A 63 17.74 -0.27 -16.31
N ASN A 64 17.29 -1.09 -15.37
CA ASN A 64 15.92 -1.05 -14.87
C ASN A 64 15.93 -0.35 -13.50
N LEU A 65 14.86 0.35 -13.11
CA LEU A 65 14.80 1.09 -11.84
C LEU A 65 15.22 0.19 -10.66
N LEU A 66 14.83 -1.08 -10.68
CA LEU A 66 15.21 -2.05 -9.65
C LEU A 66 16.72 -2.36 -9.61
N SER A 67 17.40 -2.50 -10.75
CA SER A 67 18.83 -2.77 -10.76
C SER A 67 19.63 -1.57 -10.25
N ILE A 68 19.18 -0.35 -10.59
CA ILE A 68 19.75 0.90 -10.08
C ILE A 68 19.60 0.95 -8.55
N LEU A 69 18.39 0.69 -8.03
CA LEU A 69 18.13 0.69 -6.60
C LEU A 69 18.92 -0.40 -5.85
N LEU A 70 19.12 -1.57 -6.46
CA LEU A 70 19.94 -2.64 -5.87
C LEU A 70 21.44 -2.34 -5.93
N SER A 71 21.96 -1.70 -6.98
CA SER A 71 23.36 -1.23 -6.98
C SER A 71 23.59 -0.17 -5.89
N LEU A 72 22.64 0.73 -5.69
CA LEU A 72 22.70 1.75 -4.63
C LEU A 72 22.52 1.20 -3.21
N LYS A 73 22.05 -0.04 -3.05
CA LYS A 73 22.01 -0.73 -1.75
C LYS A 73 23.41 -1.05 -1.23
N ASP A 74 24.31 -1.41 -2.13
CA ASP A 74 25.69 -1.80 -1.79
C ASP A 74 26.62 -0.59 -1.68
N GLU A 75 26.20 0.57 -2.20
CA GLU A 75 26.89 1.85 -2.04
C GLU A 75 26.48 2.54 -0.72
N ARG A 76 27.47 3.14 -0.04
CA ARG A 76 27.23 3.98 1.15
C ARG A 76 27.23 5.43 0.73
N ASP A 77 26.30 6.20 1.29
CA ASP A 77 26.31 7.66 1.14
C ASP A 77 27.45 8.30 1.95
N ASP A 78 27.61 9.61 1.80
CA ASP A 78 28.62 10.41 2.51
C ASP A 78 28.44 10.39 4.04
N HIS A 79 27.29 9.91 4.53
CA HIS A 79 26.96 9.74 5.94
C HIS A 79 27.09 8.29 6.41
N GLY A 80 27.51 7.37 5.55
CA GLY A 80 27.65 5.94 5.84
C GLY A 80 26.34 5.16 5.87
N ASN A 81 25.21 5.77 5.48
CA ASN A 81 23.93 5.09 5.34
C ASN A 81 23.89 4.35 4.00
N HIS A 82 23.08 3.29 3.95
CA HIS A 82 22.86 2.50 2.75
C HIS A 82 21.37 2.31 2.54
N LEU A 83 20.98 2.12 1.28
CA LEU A 83 19.58 1.90 0.93
C LEU A 83 19.14 0.53 1.48
N THR A 84 18.09 0.48 2.28
CA THR A 84 17.58 -0.78 2.84
C THR A 84 16.55 -1.44 1.92
N ASP A 85 16.37 -2.75 2.03
CA ASP A 85 15.33 -3.48 1.28
C ASP A 85 13.92 -2.91 1.53
N THR A 86 13.68 -2.36 2.72
CA THR A 86 12.42 -1.69 3.09
C THR A 86 12.19 -0.42 2.27
N GLU A 87 13.23 0.40 2.10
CA GLU A 87 13.19 1.64 1.32
C GLU A 87 13.07 1.36 -0.18
N ILE A 88 13.79 0.35 -0.70
CA ILE A 88 13.67 -0.12 -2.08
C ILE A 88 12.23 -0.54 -2.37
N LYS A 89 11.63 -1.36 -1.49
CA LYS A 89 10.22 -1.76 -1.62
C LYS A 89 9.28 -0.56 -1.54
N ALA A 90 9.55 0.43 -0.70
CA ALA A 90 8.73 1.64 -0.59
C ALA A 90 8.80 2.50 -1.86
N LEU A 91 9.99 2.68 -2.43
CA LEU A 91 10.21 3.42 -3.68
C LEU A 91 9.52 2.73 -4.86
N LEU A 92 9.70 1.42 -5.04
CA LEU A 92 9.04 0.67 -6.12
C LEU A 92 7.50 0.73 -6.01
N ARG A 93 6.96 0.65 -4.79
CA ARG A 93 5.53 0.84 -4.54
C ARG A 93 5.03 2.23 -4.92
N HIS A 94 5.87 3.26 -4.83
CA HIS A 94 5.51 4.62 -5.23
C HIS A 94 5.53 4.79 -6.76
N TYR A 95 6.58 4.29 -7.41
CA TYR A 95 6.81 4.48 -8.85
C TYR A 95 6.00 3.52 -9.76
N MET A 96 5.58 2.34 -9.28
CA MET A 96 4.75 1.40 -10.06
C MET A 96 3.23 1.53 -9.79
N LYS A 97 2.80 2.58 -9.09
CA LYS A 97 1.39 2.82 -8.74
C LYS A 97 0.62 3.65 -9.78
N TYR A 98 1.29 4.06 -10.87
CA TYR A 98 0.70 4.71 -12.04
C TYR A 98 0.90 3.81 -13.26
#